data_AF-A0A2M7UJ06-F1
#
_entry.id   AF-A0A2M7UJ06-F1
#
_cell.length_a   1.000
_cell.length_b   1.000
_cell.length_c   1.000
_cell.angle_alpha   90.00
_cell.angle_beta   90.00
_cell.angle_gamma   90.00
#
_symmetry.space_group_name_H-M   'P 1'
#
loop_
_entity.id
_entity.type
_entity.pdbx_description
1 polymer ?
#
loop_
_entity_poly.entity_id
_entity_poly.type
_entity_poly.pdbx_seq_one_letter_code
_entity_poly.pdbx_strand_id
1 'polypeptide(L)'
;MQTGYSPYQNKQTKKRGKFFKIPFVSAGWKKWLLLAGGILFGLLFVVYLEMGELRFFANHYLRLTFFSKNYLILFQNNYELRPGGGFITAYGNLDTLLGFPRQISFHNSYDIETANRVTPPYPQQELLGNEWYQGYTFRDANWDADFPGATKTLIDFYQKQFPKKDVDGIIVVNFSVIEDLAKKLGNVELNGKKITPENLFNEMEFAVNNVDRHDGKALQERKNVLEQLAGQLMKKIKWNPLDSRKVIVESIHKKDIYFWFKGNGLEEKIVKKGWGNTLQVPEGSDFLAVNLANLGSKKADRYVQTEIHDYVNITKEVPEVTTEVTLRFPGFLNTYSDDYKGYLRVYIPGNATVKNSPTDSMIEKEDDRTSIGTKIIMPAGSKTVLSYTYSLPRTYVTEGQYKLRVIKQSGTEMDYSITVETPEGTFADSEDFSTRENRAVFTGKIPSDKDFELQILPDKTPPYPIEQEFEDLNTIKIYWSESMDNTSTSDALHYVIRDTDEKSETHDDAKVVYAEMVEPTVTRLELSGMTAQSLERYKIELKNIRDGAGNEILPNPKEITVVQRFKTKEKSEEQ
;
A
#
# COMPACT_ATOMS: atom_id res chain seq x y z
N MET A 1 94.86 28.63 14.77
CA MET A 1 95.28 28.99 16.14
C MET A 1 94.10 29.70 16.80
N GLN A 2 93.58 29.41 17.98
CA GLN A 2 93.66 28.28 18.91
C GLN A 2 92.46 28.48 19.86
N THR A 3 91.76 27.37 20.18
CA THR A 3 90.96 27.07 21.40
C THR A 3 89.88 28.08 21.85
N GLY A 4 88.58 27.78 21.88
CA GLY A 4 87.95 26.55 22.38
C GLY A 4 87.51 26.74 23.83
N TYR A 5 86.38 27.43 24.04
CA TYR A 5 85.80 27.71 25.36
C TYR A 5 85.20 26.46 26.00
N SER A 6 85.57 26.23 27.27
CA SER A 6 85.20 25.10 28.13
C SER A 6 83.79 25.24 28.73
N PRO A 7 82.99 24.15 28.85
CA PRO A 7 81.74 24.15 29.60
C PRO A 7 81.99 23.74 31.06
N TYR A 8 81.66 24.63 32.00
CA TYR A 8 81.57 24.28 33.42
C TYR A 8 80.28 23.50 33.71
N GLN A 9 80.44 22.25 34.12
CA GLN A 9 79.40 21.39 34.68
C GLN A 9 78.90 21.95 36.02
N ASN A 10 77.61 22.23 36.12
CA ASN A 10 76.96 22.53 37.40
C ASN A 10 76.38 21.24 38.00
N LYS A 11 76.84 20.89 39.20
CA LYS A 11 76.43 19.70 39.97
C LYS A 11 74.92 19.70 40.19
N GLN A 12 74.24 18.70 39.61
CA GLN A 12 72.85 18.38 39.95
C GLN A 12 72.73 18.00 41.44
N THR A 13 72.01 18.82 42.19
CA THR A 13 71.40 18.41 43.45
C THR A 13 70.22 17.48 43.13
N LYS A 14 70.33 16.21 43.54
CA LYS A 14 69.23 15.24 43.52
C LYS A 14 68.09 15.72 44.42
N LYS A 15 67.14 16.49 43.88
CA LYS A 15 65.79 16.58 44.45
C LYS A 15 65.09 15.25 44.16
N ARG A 16 64.96 14.41 45.20
CA ARG A 16 64.01 13.29 45.21
C ARG A 16 62.61 13.89 44.95
N GLY A 17 62.10 13.71 43.74
CA GLY A 17 60.70 13.97 43.44
C GLY A 17 59.84 13.09 44.34
N LYS A 18 58.95 13.73 45.12
CA LYS A 18 57.86 13.04 45.80
C LYS A 18 57.04 12.34 44.72
N PHE A 19 57.16 11.01 44.63
CA PHE A 19 56.13 10.20 43.99
C PHE A 19 54.81 10.51 44.70
N PHE A 20 53.87 11.12 44.00
CA PHE A 20 52.48 11.17 44.41
C PHE A 20 52.00 9.72 44.54
N LYS A 21 51.95 9.20 45.76
CA LYS A 21 51.22 7.96 46.05
C LYS A 21 49.76 8.25 45.77
N ILE A 22 49.23 7.72 44.67
CA ILE A 22 47.79 7.64 44.43
C ILE A 22 47.21 6.88 45.63
N PRO A 23 46.25 7.45 46.37
CA PRO A 23 45.70 6.79 47.54
C PRO A 23 45.06 5.47 47.11
N PHE A 24 45.38 4.41 47.86
CA PHE A 24 44.85 3.08 47.67
C PHE A 24 43.32 3.15 47.72
N VAL A 25 42.67 3.00 46.56
CA VAL A 25 41.22 2.97 46.43
C VAL A 25 40.70 1.79 47.27
N SER A 26 39.96 2.09 48.33
CA SER A 26 39.41 1.06 49.22
C SER A 26 38.49 0.11 48.44
N ALA A 27 38.46 -1.17 48.82
CA ALA A 27 37.65 -2.20 48.16
C ALA A 27 36.14 -1.86 48.10
N GLY A 28 35.66 -0.96 48.98
CA GLY A 28 34.29 -0.45 48.97
C GLY A 28 33.95 0.45 47.77
N TRP A 29 34.89 1.25 47.27
CA TRP A 29 34.62 2.18 46.15
C TRP A 29 34.48 1.44 44.81
N LYS A 30 35.24 0.36 44.62
CA LYS A 30 35.07 -0.55 43.48
C LYS A 30 33.70 -1.22 43.48
N LYS A 31 33.16 -1.60 44.64
CA LYS A 31 31.80 -2.16 44.76
C LYS A 31 30.73 -1.13 44.38
N TRP A 32 30.88 0.12 44.81
CA TRP A 32 29.95 1.20 44.42
C TRP A 32 30.03 1.54 42.93
N LEU A 33 31.21 1.54 42.32
CA LEU A 33 31.38 1.73 40.87
C LEU A 33 30.76 0.56 40.07
N LEU A 34 30.93 -0.68 40.54
CA LEU A 34 30.30 -1.85 39.92
C LEU A 34 28.77 -1.82 40.07
N LEU A 35 28.26 -1.41 41.24
CA LEU A 35 26.82 -1.26 41.48
C LEU A 35 26.23 -0.14 40.61
N ALA A 36 26.88 1.03 40.57
CA ALA A 36 26.46 2.15 39.74
C ALA A 36 26.54 1.81 38.24
N GLY A 37 27.60 1.10 37.82
CA GLY A 37 27.74 0.58 36.47
C GLY A 37 26.66 -0.45 36.12
N GLY A 38 26.31 -1.34 37.05
CA GLY A 38 25.22 -2.31 36.89
C GLY A 38 23.84 -1.64 36.82
N ILE A 39 23.57 -0.63 37.64
CA ILE A 39 22.33 0.17 37.59
C ILE A 39 22.25 0.94 36.28
N LEU A 40 23.34 1.61 35.88
CA LEU A 40 23.39 2.35 34.62
C LEU A 40 23.20 1.41 33.43
N PHE A 41 23.86 0.25 33.43
CA PHE A 41 23.67 -0.78 32.41
C PHE A 41 22.21 -1.27 32.39
N GLY A 42 21.63 -1.56 33.56
CA GLY A 42 20.22 -1.95 33.67
C GLY A 42 19.27 -0.88 33.10
N LEU A 43 19.50 0.39 33.41
CA LEU A 43 18.73 1.50 32.87
C LEU A 43 18.89 1.64 31.35
N LEU A 44 20.13 1.60 30.85
CA LEU A 44 20.40 1.63 29.40
C LEU A 44 19.80 0.43 28.68
N PHE A 45 19.81 -0.74 29.32
CA PHE A 45 19.19 -1.96 28.78
C PHE A 45 17.68 -1.84 28.72
N VAL A 46 17.03 -1.29 29.76
CA VAL A 46 15.58 -0.99 29.73
C VAL A 46 15.26 0.03 28.63
N VAL A 47 16.04 1.11 28.51
CA VAL A 47 15.88 2.09 27.41
C VAL A 47 16.02 1.40 26.06
N TYR A 48 17.02 0.54 25.89
CA TYR A 48 17.23 -0.22 24.67
C TYR A 48 16.03 -1.13 24.35
N LEU A 49 15.51 -1.88 25.33
CA LEU A 49 14.31 -2.70 25.15
C LEU A 49 13.10 -1.85 24.73
N GLU A 50 12.91 -0.71 25.39
CA GLU A 50 11.85 0.24 25.07
C GLU A 50 12.01 0.91 23.70
N MET A 51 13.15 0.81 23.01
CA MET A 51 13.25 1.32 21.63
C MET A 51 12.47 0.46 20.62
N GLY A 52 12.09 -0.77 20.97
CA GLY A 52 11.30 -1.63 20.08
C GLY A 52 11.99 -1.85 18.73
N GLU A 53 11.32 -1.50 17.64
CA GLU A 53 11.87 -1.58 16.27
C GLU A 53 13.00 -0.55 16.02
N LEU A 54 12.96 0.61 16.69
CA LEU A 54 13.98 1.65 16.56
C LEU A 54 15.34 1.23 17.13
N ARG A 55 15.42 0.10 17.85
CA ARG A 55 16.69 -0.57 18.18
C ARG A 55 17.58 -0.79 16.96
N PHE A 56 16.98 -0.89 15.77
CA PHE A 56 17.71 -0.89 14.51
C PHE A 56 18.74 0.24 14.44
N PHE A 57 18.34 1.48 14.74
CA PHE A 57 19.23 2.64 14.68
C PHE A 57 20.28 2.61 15.79
N ALA A 58 19.93 2.15 17.00
CA ALA A 58 20.90 1.96 18.10
C ALA A 58 22.00 0.95 17.72
N ASN A 59 21.62 -0.17 17.09
CA ASN A 59 22.56 -1.20 16.64
C ASN A 59 23.50 -0.72 15.51
N HIS A 60 23.12 0.34 14.80
CA HIS A 60 23.91 0.95 13.74
C HIS A 60 24.42 2.34 14.12
N TYR A 61 24.34 2.74 15.39
CA TYR A 61 24.60 4.09 15.85
C TYR A 61 25.97 4.60 15.41
N LEU A 62 27.05 3.81 15.62
CA LEU A 62 28.39 4.19 15.19
C LEU A 62 28.49 4.38 13.67
N ARG A 63 27.84 3.53 12.87
CA ARG A 63 27.82 3.68 11.41
C ARG A 63 27.09 4.96 10.98
N LEU A 64 26.05 5.32 11.72
CA LEU A 64 25.21 6.49 11.48
C LEU A 64 25.82 7.81 12.01
N THR A 65 26.80 7.78 12.92
CA THR A 65 27.17 9.00 13.65
C THR A 65 28.66 9.18 13.95
N PHE A 66 29.50 8.15 13.78
CA PHE A 66 30.87 8.19 14.32
C PHE A 66 31.81 9.12 13.53
N PHE A 67 31.84 9.00 12.20
CA PHE A 67 32.53 9.98 11.36
C PHE A 67 31.65 11.22 11.16
N SER A 68 32.20 12.28 10.56
CA SER A 68 31.37 13.42 10.15
C SER A 68 30.33 12.91 9.15
N LYS A 69 29.05 12.93 9.53
CA LYS A 69 27.93 12.53 8.67
C LYS A 69 26.96 13.67 8.49
N ASN A 70 26.48 13.89 7.26
CA ASN A 70 25.45 14.89 7.00
C ASN A 70 24.19 14.20 6.46
N TYR A 71 23.08 14.45 7.14
CA TYR A 71 21.77 13.93 6.77
C TYR A 71 20.87 15.06 6.29
N LEU A 72 20.23 14.84 5.15
CA LEU A 72 19.21 15.73 4.61
C LEU A 72 17.84 15.27 5.12
N ILE A 73 17.13 16.13 5.82
CA ILE A 73 15.76 15.85 6.28
C ILE A 73 14.80 16.57 5.33
N LEU A 74 13.87 15.87 4.69
CA LEU A 74 12.88 16.46 3.80
C LEU A 74 11.53 16.51 4.50
N PHE A 75 10.92 17.70 4.54
CA PHE A 75 9.57 17.91 5.04
C PHE A 75 8.62 18.05 3.87
N GLN A 76 7.76 17.06 3.69
CA GLN A 76 6.82 16.97 2.57
C GLN A 76 5.40 17.35 3.01
N ASN A 77 4.69 18.12 2.19
CA ASN A 77 3.27 18.37 2.34
C ASN A 77 2.51 17.39 1.44
N ASN A 78 1.95 16.33 2.04
CA ASN A 78 1.21 15.30 1.33
C ASN A 78 -0.19 15.76 0.86
N TYR A 79 -0.65 16.95 1.25
CA TYR A 79 -1.83 17.57 0.64
C TYR A 79 -1.57 18.22 -0.72
N GLU A 80 -0.30 18.35 -1.11
CA GLU A 80 0.12 18.67 -2.46
C GLU A 80 1.00 17.52 -2.95
N LEU A 81 0.34 16.44 -3.35
CA LEU A 81 0.93 15.12 -3.49
C LEU A 81 1.99 15.07 -4.58
N ARG A 82 3.06 14.33 -4.32
CA ARG A 82 4.10 13.94 -5.28
C ARG A 82 4.32 12.44 -5.19
N PRO A 83 4.97 11.83 -6.19
CA PRO A 83 5.23 10.40 -6.19
C PRO A 83 5.92 9.89 -4.92
N GLY A 84 6.89 10.65 -4.41
CA GLY A 84 7.58 10.35 -3.16
C GLY A 84 6.81 10.63 -1.87
N GLY A 85 5.61 11.23 -1.93
CA GLY A 85 4.75 11.42 -0.75
C GLY A 85 4.18 12.83 -0.59
N GLY A 86 4.77 13.85 -1.20
CA GLY A 86 4.29 15.22 -1.12
C GLY A 86 5.29 16.27 -1.59
N PHE A 87 4.84 17.50 -1.75
CA PHE A 87 5.68 18.62 -2.15
C PHE A 87 6.70 18.96 -1.05
N ILE A 88 7.99 19.05 -1.40
CA ILE A 88 9.03 19.34 -0.41
C ILE A 88 8.95 20.83 -0.04
N THR A 89 8.39 21.12 1.12
CA THR A 89 8.13 22.48 1.61
C THR A 89 9.35 23.07 2.33
N ALA A 90 10.07 22.23 3.04
CA ALA A 90 11.26 22.62 3.81
C ALA A 90 12.26 21.46 3.85
N TYR A 91 13.50 21.77 4.20
CA TYR A 91 14.51 20.77 4.47
C TYR A 91 15.30 21.10 5.72
N GLY A 92 15.87 20.08 6.35
CA GLY A 92 16.77 20.20 7.47
C GLY A 92 18.14 19.61 7.15
N ASN A 93 19.18 20.16 7.77
CA ASN A 93 20.51 19.54 7.77
C ASN A 93 20.81 19.05 9.18
N LEU A 94 21.13 17.76 9.31
CA LEU A 94 21.63 17.17 10.54
C LEU A 94 23.08 16.74 10.32
N ASP A 95 24.00 17.49 10.92
CA ASP A 95 25.43 17.18 10.91
C ASP A 95 25.76 16.44 12.22
N THR A 96 26.43 15.29 12.13
CA THR A 96 26.89 14.51 13.28
C THR A 96 28.40 14.36 13.28
N LEU A 97 29.00 14.20 14.46
CA LEU A 97 30.44 14.01 14.62
C LEU A 97 30.73 13.18 15.88
N LEU A 98 31.57 12.15 15.75
CA LEU A 98 32.04 11.32 16.87
C LEU A 98 30.91 10.73 17.73
N GLY A 99 29.79 10.38 17.09
CA GLY A 99 28.61 9.85 17.77
C GLY A 99 27.51 10.89 17.96
N PHE A 100 27.81 12.18 17.98
CA PHE A 100 26.88 13.18 18.51
C PHE A 100 26.33 14.10 17.42
N PRO A 101 25.04 14.47 17.48
CA PRO A 101 24.50 15.59 16.71
C PRO A 101 25.29 16.86 17.02
N ARG A 102 25.90 17.45 15.99
CA ARG A 102 26.68 18.69 16.09
C ARG A 102 25.81 19.90 15.79
N GLN A 103 25.01 19.81 14.73
CA GLN A 103 24.16 20.91 14.29
C GLN A 103 22.90 20.35 13.65
N ILE A 104 21.76 20.98 13.97
CA ILE A 104 20.51 20.83 13.25
C ILE A 104 20.11 22.22 12.77
N SER A 105 19.73 22.34 11.50
CA SER A 105 19.21 23.59 10.92
C SER A 105 18.04 23.29 10.02
N PHE A 106 17.11 24.24 9.91
CA PHE A 106 15.90 24.13 9.08
C PHE A 106 15.87 25.29 8.09
N HIS A 107 15.52 24.98 6.84
CA HIS A 107 15.58 25.90 5.72
C HIS A 107 14.35 25.74 4.84
N ASN A 108 14.02 26.79 4.09
CA ASN A 108 12.93 26.74 3.14
C ASN A 108 13.41 26.04 1.85
N SER A 109 12.60 25.17 1.24
CA SER A 109 13.00 24.48 0.01
C SER A 109 13.21 25.42 -1.19
N TYR A 110 12.68 26.64 -1.12
CA TYR A 110 12.93 27.71 -2.09
C TYR A 110 14.34 28.32 -1.97
N ASP A 111 15.04 28.12 -0.85
CA ASP A 111 16.41 28.61 -0.66
C ASP A 111 17.44 27.81 -1.49
N ILE A 112 17.05 26.68 -2.10
CA ILE A 112 17.88 25.92 -3.06
C ILE A 112 17.57 26.42 -4.46
N GLU A 113 18.46 27.26 -5.00
CA GLU A 113 18.35 27.78 -6.35
C GLU A 113 18.86 26.77 -7.38
N THR A 114 18.05 26.49 -8.40
CA THR A 114 18.48 25.75 -9.58
C THR A 114 18.97 26.74 -10.64
N ALA A 115 20.25 27.11 -10.56
CA ALA A 115 20.88 28.10 -11.46
C ALA A 115 20.77 27.74 -12.96
N ASN A 116 20.60 26.45 -13.28
CA ASN A 116 20.34 25.97 -14.63
C ASN A 116 18.95 25.31 -14.67
N ARG A 117 18.11 25.72 -15.63
CA ARG A 117 16.82 25.07 -15.90
C ARG A 117 17.08 23.61 -16.29
N VAL A 118 16.76 22.68 -15.39
CA VAL A 118 16.75 21.25 -15.68
C VAL A 118 15.41 20.91 -16.31
N THR A 119 15.44 20.13 -17.39
CA THR A 119 14.23 19.66 -18.07
C THR A 119 13.39 18.86 -17.08
N PRO A 120 12.13 19.27 -16.83
CA PRO A 120 11.26 18.54 -15.93
C PRO A 120 10.76 17.24 -16.55
N PRO A 121 10.58 16.20 -15.73
CA PRO A 121 10.06 14.92 -16.21
C PRO A 121 8.61 15.10 -16.70
N TYR A 122 8.23 14.31 -17.71
CA TYR A 122 6.85 14.27 -18.15
C TYR A 122 5.91 13.83 -17.01
N PRO A 123 4.70 14.41 -16.87
CA PRO A 123 4.11 15.53 -17.62
C PRO A 123 4.25 16.89 -16.92
N GLN A 124 5.23 17.08 -16.02
CA GLN A 124 5.31 18.28 -15.19
C GLN A 124 5.32 19.58 -16.01
N GLN A 125 6.07 19.61 -17.12
CA GLN A 125 6.11 20.79 -18.00
C GLN A 125 4.72 21.18 -18.54
N GLU A 126 3.87 20.19 -18.83
CA GLU A 126 2.55 20.42 -19.42
C GLU A 126 1.53 20.85 -18.36
N LEU A 127 1.60 20.26 -17.16
CA LEU A 127 0.60 20.48 -16.11
C LEU A 127 0.93 21.68 -15.21
N LEU A 128 2.22 21.89 -14.89
CA LEU A 128 2.69 23.03 -14.08
C LEU A 128 3.09 24.24 -14.94
N GLY A 129 3.25 24.06 -16.25
CA GLY A 129 3.72 25.09 -17.17
C GLY A 129 2.88 26.36 -17.13
N ASN A 130 3.50 27.45 -16.67
CA ASN A 130 2.98 28.81 -16.76
C ASN A 130 4.16 29.80 -16.82
N GLU A 131 3.87 31.10 -16.94
CA GLU A 131 4.90 32.16 -17.06
C GLU A 131 5.90 32.18 -15.89
N TRP A 132 5.53 31.62 -14.73
CA TRP A 132 6.30 31.59 -13.48
C TRP A 132 6.91 30.23 -13.15
N TYR A 133 6.64 29.20 -13.97
CA TYR A 133 7.16 27.86 -13.72
C TYR A 133 8.68 27.83 -13.96
N GLN A 134 9.44 27.47 -12.91
CA GLN A 134 10.91 27.52 -12.91
C GLN A 134 11.56 26.26 -13.49
N GLY A 135 10.77 25.32 -14.03
CA GLY A 135 11.23 24.01 -14.49
C GLY A 135 11.39 23.03 -13.33
N TYR A 136 12.26 22.04 -13.50
CA TYR A 136 12.48 21.02 -12.47
C TYR A 136 13.33 21.56 -11.33
N THR A 137 12.78 21.60 -10.12
CA THR A 137 13.45 22.15 -8.94
C THR A 137 13.58 21.13 -7.82
N PHE A 138 14.39 21.45 -6.81
CA PHE A 138 14.54 20.65 -5.58
C PHE A 138 13.21 20.25 -4.94
N ARG A 139 12.18 21.09 -5.08
CA ARG A 139 10.89 20.94 -4.39
C ARG A 139 10.03 19.82 -4.97
N ASP A 140 10.27 19.48 -6.23
CA ASP A 140 9.57 18.44 -7.00
C ASP A 140 10.49 17.24 -7.31
N ALA A 141 11.72 17.23 -6.77
CA ALA A 141 12.76 16.27 -7.10
C ALA A 141 12.52 14.85 -6.56
N ASN A 142 11.48 14.66 -5.74
CA ASN A 142 10.96 13.36 -5.31
C ASN A 142 9.98 12.76 -6.32
N TRP A 143 10.30 12.87 -7.61
CA TRP A 143 9.44 12.44 -8.73
C TRP A 143 9.41 10.92 -8.94
N ASP A 144 10.50 10.23 -8.60
CA ASP A 144 10.53 8.77 -8.67
C ASP A 144 9.64 8.18 -7.55
N ALA A 145 8.78 7.23 -7.92
CA ALA A 145 7.94 6.52 -6.96
C ALA A 145 8.75 5.43 -6.22
N ASP A 146 9.83 4.94 -6.80
CA ASP A 146 10.85 4.14 -6.12
C ASP A 146 11.91 5.09 -5.55
N PHE A 147 11.77 5.46 -4.28
CA PHE A 147 12.48 6.61 -3.71
C PHE A 147 14.01 6.61 -3.92
N PRO A 148 14.74 5.46 -3.87
CA PRO A 148 16.16 5.42 -4.21
C PRO A 148 16.49 6.08 -5.56
N GLY A 149 15.63 5.97 -6.57
CA GLY A 149 15.80 6.61 -7.88
C GLY A 149 15.73 8.15 -7.83
N ALA A 150 14.94 8.72 -6.92
CA ALA A 150 14.84 10.17 -6.72
C ALA A 150 16.07 10.77 -5.99
N THR A 151 16.77 9.97 -5.18
CA THR A 151 17.84 10.47 -4.29
C THR A 151 18.98 11.14 -5.05
N LYS A 152 19.35 10.62 -6.23
CA LYS A 152 20.40 11.19 -7.07
C LYS A 152 20.09 12.63 -7.45
N THR A 153 18.86 12.89 -7.88
CA THR A 153 18.39 14.23 -8.27
C THR A 153 18.32 15.17 -7.07
N LEU A 154 17.78 14.69 -5.94
CA LEU A 154 17.71 15.45 -4.69
C LEU A 154 19.11 15.89 -4.22
N ILE A 155 20.07 14.97 -4.22
CA ILE A 155 21.45 15.24 -3.84
C ILE A 155 22.13 16.18 -4.83
N ASP A 156 21.94 15.99 -6.15
CA ASP A 156 22.49 16.89 -7.17
C ASP A 156 22.01 18.34 -6.99
N PHE A 157 20.70 18.54 -6.81
CA PHE A 157 20.16 19.86 -6.54
C PHE A 157 20.67 20.47 -5.23
N TYR A 158 20.73 19.68 -4.16
CA TYR A 158 21.29 20.14 -2.88
C TYR A 158 22.78 20.53 -3.00
N GLN A 159 23.57 19.72 -3.69
CA GLN A 159 25.01 19.93 -3.84
C GLN A 159 25.36 21.07 -4.79
N LYS A 160 24.48 21.46 -5.73
CA LYS A 160 24.66 22.70 -6.50
C LYS A 160 24.71 23.94 -5.60
N GLN A 161 23.89 23.96 -4.55
CA GLN A 161 23.91 25.04 -3.55
C GLN A 161 25.02 24.84 -2.51
N PHE A 162 25.29 23.58 -2.13
CA PHE A 162 26.29 23.24 -1.10
C PHE A 162 27.35 22.24 -1.61
N PRO A 163 28.28 22.64 -2.51
CA PRO A 163 29.19 21.71 -3.21
C PRO A 163 30.14 20.91 -2.32
N LYS A 164 30.36 21.36 -1.08
CA LYS A 164 31.25 20.73 -0.10
C LYS A 164 30.52 19.81 0.89
N LYS A 165 29.19 19.72 0.83
CA LYS A 165 28.40 18.87 1.72
C LYS A 165 28.06 17.56 1.01
N ASP A 166 28.70 16.48 1.46
CA ASP A 166 28.31 15.13 1.06
C ASP A 166 27.09 14.69 1.86
N VAL A 167 26.12 14.03 1.22
CA VAL A 167 24.87 13.58 1.86
C VAL A 167 24.99 12.09 2.16
N ASP A 168 25.06 11.73 3.43
CA ASP A 168 25.20 10.34 3.91
C ASP A 168 23.85 9.61 4.03
N GLY A 169 22.75 10.36 4.01
CA GLY A 169 21.41 9.79 4.00
C GLY A 169 20.34 10.87 3.92
N ILE A 170 19.14 10.44 3.57
CA ILE A 170 17.94 11.27 3.50
C ILE A 170 16.89 10.69 4.45
N ILE A 171 16.28 11.54 5.26
CA ILE A 171 15.15 11.21 6.13
C ILE A 171 13.96 12.00 5.61
N VAL A 172 12.87 11.35 5.27
CA VAL A 172 11.66 12.03 4.83
C VAL A 172 10.61 11.99 5.92
N VAL A 173 9.90 13.10 6.10
CA VAL A 173 8.80 13.26 7.05
C VAL A 173 7.64 13.99 6.38
N ASN A 174 6.49 13.34 6.28
CA ASN A 174 5.27 13.93 5.76
C ASN A 174 4.55 14.80 6.79
N PHE A 175 3.66 15.68 6.32
CA PHE A 175 2.86 16.55 7.18
C PHE A 175 1.95 15.76 8.13
N SER A 176 1.43 14.61 7.70
CA SER A 176 0.62 13.72 8.57
C SER A 176 1.35 13.27 9.85
N VAL A 177 2.69 13.18 9.84
CA VAL A 177 3.48 12.89 11.05
C VAL A 177 3.34 14.02 12.08
N ILE A 178 3.33 15.27 11.60
CA ILE A 178 3.19 16.45 12.44
C ILE A 178 1.78 16.49 13.05
N GLU A 179 0.76 16.16 12.25
CA GLU A 179 -0.62 16.03 12.72
C GLU A 179 -0.76 14.94 13.78
N ASP A 180 -0.21 13.75 13.55
CA ASP A 180 -0.30 12.62 14.48
C ASP A 180 0.47 12.90 15.79
N LEU A 181 1.63 13.56 15.71
CA LEU A 181 2.35 14.04 16.89
C LEU A 181 1.56 15.10 17.65
N ALA A 182 0.94 16.07 16.96
CA ALA A 182 0.13 17.10 17.61
C ALA A 182 -1.13 16.50 18.28
N LYS A 183 -1.79 15.54 17.62
CA LYS A 183 -2.91 14.77 18.17
C LYS A 183 -2.50 14.03 19.44
N LYS A 184 -1.34 13.36 19.41
CA LYS A 184 -0.89 12.51 20.50
C LYS A 184 -0.30 13.28 21.68
N LEU A 185 0.52 14.30 21.41
CA LEU A 185 1.30 15.03 22.42
C LEU A 185 0.60 16.31 22.90
N GLY A 186 -0.58 16.60 22.33
CA GLY A 186 -1.39 17.76 22.64
C GLY A 186 -0.83 19.07 22.07
N ASN A 187 -1.60 20.12 22.30
CA ASN A 187 -1.44 21.43 21.67
C ASN A 187 -0.02 22.02 21.81
N VAL A 188 0.44 22.68 20.75
CA VAL A 188 1.68 23.48 20.73
C VAL A 188 1.33 24.97 20.72
N GLU A 189 2.21 25.80 21.26
CA GLU A 189 2.04 27.26 21.22
C GLU A 189 2.94 27.85 20.15
N LEU A 190 2.36 28.70 19.29
CA LEU A 190 3.07 29.37 18.22
C LEU A 190 2.68 30.86 18.20
N ASN A 191 3.64 31.76 18.40
CA ASN A 191 3.40 33.20 18.51
C ASN A 191 2.25 33.59 19.47
N GLY A 192 2.13 32.89 20.61
CA GLY A 192 1.06 33.14 21.59
C GLY A 192 -0.32 32.57 21.22
N LYS A 193 -0.46 31.92 20.05
CA LYS A 193 -1.64 31.16 19.67
C LYS A 193 -1.50 29.70 20.02
N LYS A 194 -2.61 29.10 20.44
CA LYS A 194 -2.73 27.67 20.67
C LYS A 194 -2.99 26.95 19.34
N ILE A 195 -2.05 26.11 18.95
CA ILE A 195 -2.14 25.25 17.79
C ILE A 195 -2.64 23.88 18.24
N THR A 196 -3.80 23.51 17.74
CA THR A 196 -4.49 22.23 17.98
C THR A 196 -4.41 21.38 16.72
N PRO A 197 -4.65 20.06 16.82
CA PRO A 197 -4.74 19.21 15.63
C PRO A 197 -5.70 19.74 14.55
N GLU A 198 -6.79 20.36 14.96
CA GLU A 198 -7.85 20.84 14.07
C GLU A 198 -7.46 22.12 13.31
N ASN A 199 -6.67 23.00 13.92
CA ASN A 199 -6.25 24.26 13.31
C ASN A 199 -4.82 24.24 12.76
N LEU A 200 -4.03 23.20 13.05
CA LEU A 200 -2.61 23.09 12.67
C LEU A 200 -2.40 23.38 11.18
N PHE A 201 -3.12 22.69 10.30
CA PHE A 201 -3.02 22.91 8.86
C PHE A 201 -3.30 24.37 8.48
N ASN A 202 -4.42 24.93 8.95
CA ASN A 202 -4.83 26.29 8.59
C ASN A 202 -3.87 27.36 9.12
N GLU A 203 -3.38 27.21 10.36
CA GLU A 203 -2.42 28.15 10.96
C GLU A 203 -1.06 28.07 10.26
N MET A 204 -0.64 26.87 9.85
CA MET A 204 0.58 26.70 9.05
C MET A 204 0.44 27.33 7.66
N GLU A 205 -0.68 27.11 6.98
CA GLU A 205 -0.93 27.74 5.67
C GLU A 205 -1.04 29.27 5.80
N PHE A 206 -1.69 29.78 6.84
CA PHE A 206 -1.76 31.23 7.11
C PHE A 206 -0.37 31.83 7.31
N ALA A 207 0.47 31.18 8.12
CA ALA A 207 1.83 31.65 8.36
C ALA A 207 2.73 31.61 7.12
N VAL A 208 2.43 30.75 6.15
CA VAL A 208 3.23 30.60 4.92
C VAL A 208 2.71 31.50 3.79
N ASN A 209 1.39 31.69 3.67
CA ASN A 209 0.76 32.41 2.55
C ASN A 209 0.45 33.89 2.84
N ASN A 210 0.17 34.29 4.08
CA ASN A 210 -0.22 35.66 4.43
C ASN A 210 0.99 36.51 4.83
N VAL A 211 1.96 36.65 3.92
CA VAL A 211 3.21 37.39 4.17
C VAL A 211 3.42 38.40 3.06
N ASP A 212 3.57 39.67 3.43
CA ASP A 212 3.99 40.71 2.50
C ASP A 212 5.40 40.37 1.98
N ARG A 213 5.49 40.03 0.70
CA ARG A 213 6.73 39.62 0.05
C ARG A 213 7.70 40.78 -0.17
N HIS A 214 7.27 42.02 0.09
CA HIS A 214 8.09 43.22 0.00
C HIS A 214 8.59 43.70 1.38
N ASP A 215 8.14 43.08 2.48
CA ASP A 215 8.64 43.36 3.82
C ASP A 215 9.66 42.29 4.27
N GLY A 216 10.92 42.72 4.42
CA GLY A 216 12.00 41.86 4.91
C GLY A 216 11.77 41.32 6.32
N LYS A 217 11.00 42.01 7.18
CA LYS A 217 10.62 41.51 8.50
C LYS A 217 9.57 40.42 8.40
N ALA A 218 8.53 40.61 7.60
CA ALA A 218 7.49 39.60 7.38
C ALA A 218 8.08 38.30 6.79
N LEU A 219 9.06 38.41 5.88
CA LEU A 219 9.81 37.25 5.36
C LEU A 219 10.68 36.55 6.42
N GLN A 220 11.26 37.28 7.37
CA GLN A 220 11.96 36.69 8.51
C GLN A 220 11.00 36.01 9.50
N GLU A 221 9.84 36.60 9.77
CA GLU A 221 8.80 36.03 10.61
C GLU A 221 8.25 34.71 10.02
N ARG A 222 8.14 34.59 8.69
CA ARG A 222 7.79 33.34 7.98
C ARG A 222 8.79 32.21 8.26
N LYS A 223 10.11 32.49 8.21
CA LYS A 223 11.16 31.49 8.52
C LYS A 223 11.10 31.04 9.99
N ASN A 224 10.67 31.93 10.88
CA ASN A 224 10.58 31.70 12.33
C ASN A 224 9.46 30.71 12.71
N VAL A 225 8.32 30.68 12.01
CA VAL A 225 7.17 29.83 12.37
C VAL A 225 7.48 28.32 12.27
N LEU A 226 8.08 27.87 11.17
CA LEU A 226 8.43 26.45 11.01
C LEU A 226 9.47 26.00 12.05
N GLU A 227 10.47 26.84 12.32
CA GLU A 227 11.50 26.57 13.33
C GLU A 227 10.90 26.53 14.75
N GLN A 228 9.99 27.45 15.07
CA GLN A 228 9.26 27.44 16.34
C GLN A 228 8.43 26.17 16.51
N LEU A 229 7.65 25.79 15.49
CA LEU A 229 6.84 24.57 15.54
C LEU A 229 7.73 23.34 15.76
N ALA A 230 8.80 23.21 14.97
CA ALA A 230 9.78 22.13 15.12
C ALA A 230 10.37 22.13 16.54
N GLY A 231 10.77 23.29 17.06
CA GLY A 231 11.30 23.42 18.42
C GLY A 231 10.31 23.01 19.52
N GLN A 232 9.03 23.36 19.39
CA GLN A 232 7.96 22.97 20.33
C GLN A 232 7.67 21.47 20.27
N LEU A 233 7.58 20.91 19.07
CA LEU A 233 7.40 19.47 18.87
C LEU A 233 8.59 18.68 19.42
N MET A 234 9.82 19.11 19.15
CA MET A 234 11.03 18.47 19.69
C MET A 234 11.07 18.50 21.22
N LYS A 235 10.64 19.60 21.85
CA LYS A 235 10.47 19.65 23.31
C LYS A 235 9.45 18.62 23.78
N LYS A 236 8.28 18.54 23.15
CA LYS A 236 7.26 17.54 23.51
C LYS A 236 7.74 16.10 23.31
N ILE A 237 8.46 15.82 22.23
CA ILE A 237 9.05 14.51 21.96
C ILE A 237 10.04 14.12 23.07
N LYS A 238 10.91 15.04 23.46
CA LYS A 238 11.88 14.84 24.55
C LYS A 238 11.20 14.51 25.88
N TRP A 239 10.07 15.15 26.18
CA TRP A 239 9.34 14.95 27.43
C TRP A 239 8.34 13.79 27.40
N ASN A 240 7.98 13.28 26.21
CA ASN A 240 7.02 12.18 26.02
C ASN A 240 7.59 11.08 25.11
N PRO A 241 8.75 10.48 25.45
CA PRO A 241 9.48 9.61 24.54
C PRO A 241 8.71 8.33 24.17
N LEU A 242 7.91 7.77 25.07
CA LEU A 242 7.13 6.55 24.82
C LEU A 242 5.99 6.79 23.82
N ASP A 243 5.23 7.86 23.99
CA ASP A 243 4.14 8.21 23.06
C ASP A 243 4.68 8.66 21.72
N SER A 244 5.78 9.41 21.72
CA SER A 244 6.45 9.83 20.47
C SER A 244 7.03 8.64 19.72
N ARG A 245 7.59 7.64 20.42
CA ARG A 245 8.05 6.39 19.80
C ARG A 245 6.93 5.70 19.06
N LYS A 246 5.74 5.57 19.69
CA LYS A 246 4.59 4.92 19.06
C LYS A 246 4.21 5.60 17.76
N VAL A 247 4.04 6.94 17.79
CA VAL A 247 3.72 7.73 16.58
C VAL A 247 4.81 7.56 15.52
N ILE A 248 6.08 7.66 15.87
CA ILE A 248 7.19 7.52 14.91
C ILE A 248 7.18 6.13 14.26
N VAL A 249 7.02 5.06 15.03
CA VAL A 249 7.00 3.68 14.50
C VAL A 249 5.78 3.47 13.60
N GLU A 250 4.61 3.95 14.02
CA GLU A 250 3.39 3.90 13.19
C GLU A 250 3.56 4.69 11.88
N SER A 251 4.15 5.89 11.92
CA SER A 251 4.44 6.68 10.73
C SER A 251 5.46 6.01 9.81
N ILE A 252 6.44 5.27 10.34
CA ILE A 252 7.37 4.48 9.52
C ILE A 252 6.62 3.38 8.76
N HIS A 253 5.75 2.63 9.44
CA HIS A 253 4.94 1.57 8.82
C HIS A 253 3.96 2.13 7.78
N LYS A 254 3.39 3.32 8.03
CA LYS A 254 2.53 4.04 7.07
C LYS A 254 3.27 4.65 5.88
N LYS A 255 4.61 4.57 5.86
CA LYS A 255 5.51 5.27 4.93
C LYS A 255 5.41 6.80 5.00
N ASP A 256 4.95 7.35 6.11
CA ASP A 256 4.96 8.80 6.36
C ASP A 256 6.31 9.29 6.91
N ILE A 257 7.12 8.35 7.41
CA ILE A 257 8.55 8.50 7.63
C ILE A 257 9.26 7.39 6.87
N TYR A 258 10.27 7.74 6.08
CA TYR A 258 11.09 6.75 5.40
C TYR A 258 12.52 7.28 5.21
N PHE A 259 13.44 6.37 4.89
CA PHE A 259 14.87 6.60 4.96
C PHE A 259 15.56 6.15 3.68
N TRP A 260 16.64 6.84 3.35
CA TRP A 260 17.64 6.35 2.41
C TRP A 260 19.03 6.61 3.00
N PHE A 261 19.95 5.67 2.85
CA PHE A 261 21.33 5.83 3.30
C PHE A 261 22.32 5.56 2.19
N LYS A 262 23.37 6.39 2.14
CA LYS A 262 24.44 6.23 1.17
C LYS A 262 25.21 4.92 1.43
N GLY A 263 25.29 4.09 0.39
CA GLY A 263 26.04 2.83 0.37
C GLY A 263 25.23 1.61 0.78
N ASN A 264 25.47 0.50 0.07
CA ASN A 264 24.54 -0.63 -0.02
C ASN A 264 24.20 -1.29 1.32
N GLY A 265 25.18 -1.51 2.21
CA GLY A 265 24.93 -2.39 3.37
C GLY A 265 24.01 -1.84 4.48
N LEU A 266 23.60 -0.56 4.47
CA LEU A 266 22.59 -0.04 5.42
C LEU A 266 21.27 0.16 4.70
N GLU A 267 21.34 0.63 3.47
CA GLU A 267 20.18 0.78 2.58
C GLU A 267 19.44 -0.53 2.38
N GLU A 268 20.15 -1.62 2.03
CA GLU A 268 19.55 -2.96 1.87
C GLU A 268 18.77 -3.40 3.13
N LYS A 269 19.25 -3.02 4.32
CA LYS A 269 18.57 -3.36 5.58
C LYS A 269 17.33 -2.50 5.82
N ILE A 270 17.35 -1.24 5.40
CA ILE A 270 16.20 -0.33 5.46
C ILE A 270 15.12 -0.77 4.47
N VAL A 271 15.51 -1.07 3.24
CA VAL A 271 14.63 -1.57 2.19
C VAL A 271 14.00 -2.90 2.61
N LYS A 272 14.79 -3.86 3.13
CA LYS A 272 14.28 -5.13 3.66
C LYS A 272 13.28 -4.96 4.82
N LYS A 273 13.34 -3.84 5.55
CA LYS A 273 12.37 -3.50 6.60
C LYS A 273 11.11 -2.80 6.08
N GLY A 274 11.04 -2.49 4.78
CA GLY A 274 9.97 -1.67 4.20
C GLY A 274 10.10 -0.17 4.50
N TRP A 275 11.22 0.26 5.07
CA TRP A 275 11.41 1.65 5.54
C TRP A 275 12.04 2.56 4.48
N GLY A 276 12.25 2.05 3.26
CA GLY A 276 12.91 2.76 2.15
C GLY A 276 11.98 3.44 1.14
N ASN A 277 10.66 3.26 1.27
CA ASN A 277 9.66 3.68 0.27
C ASN A 277 10.02 3.23 -1.16
N THR A 278 10.20 1.91 -1.31
CA THR A 278 10.59 1.28 -2.58
C THR A 278 9.41 0.60 -3.26
N LEU A 279 9.53 0.39 -4.57
CA LEU A 279 8.60 -0.46 -5.35
C LEU A 279 9.05 -1.92 -5.46
N GLN A 280 9.99 -2.37 -4.61
CA GLN A 280 10.48 -3.75 -4.62
C GLN A 280 9.40 -4.76 -4.21
N VAL A 281 9.41 -5.89 -4.90
CA VAL A 281 8.47 -7.00 -4.73
C VAL A 281 9.21 -8.32 -4.54
N PRO A 282 8.64 -9.29 -3.80
CA PRO A 282 9.16 -10.65 -3.76
C PRO A 282 9.17 -11.28 -5.16
N GLU A 283 10.17 -12.12 -5.43
CA GLU A 283 10.24 -12.87 -6.68
C GLU A 283 9.02 -13.81 -6.82
N GLY A 284 8.42 -13.84 -8.00
CA GLY A 284 7.26 -14.68 -8.30
C GLY A 284 5.91 -14.12 -7.80
N SER A 285 5.88 -12.94 -7.17
CA SER A 285 4.64 -12.28 -6.77
C SER A 285 4.17 -11.26 -7.81
N ASP A 286 2.87 -11.26 -8.08
CA ASP A 286 2.21 -10.14 -8.76
C ASP A 286 2.25 -8.91 -7.83
N PHE A 287 2.10 -7.71 -8.40
CA PHE A 287 2.00 -6.51 -7.59
C PHE A 287 1.21 -5.39 -8.25
N LEU A 288 0.64 -4.54 -7.40
CA LEU A 288 -0.06 -3.33 -7.78
C LEU A 288 0.46 -2.15 -6.95
N ALA A 289 0.88 -1.07 -7.61
CA ALA A 289 1.10 0.22 -6.96
C ALA A 289 0.38 1.33 -7.74
N VAL A 290 -0.49 2.08 -7.07
CA VAL A 290 -1.15 3.28 -7.65
C VAL A 290 -0.51 4.51 -7.04
N ASN A 291 0.05 5.38 -7.90
CA ASN A 291 0.83 6.53 -7.49
C ASN A 291 0.30 7.81 -8.15
N LEU A 292 -0.12 8.77 -7.33
CA LEU A 292 -0.67 10.05 -7.75
C LEU A 292 0.36 11.19 -7.57
N ALA A 293 0.38 12.11 -8.52
CA ALA A 293 1.06 13.38 -8.41
C ALA A 293 0.07 14.51 -8.70
N ASN A 294 -0.10 15.43 -7.76
CA ASN A 294 -0.82 16.68 -7.98
C ASN A 294 0.14 17.68 -8.62
N LEU A 295 -0.17 18.15 -9.82
CA LEU A 295 0.69 18.98 -10.65
C LEU A 295 -0.04 20.25 -11.10
N GLY A 296 -0.70 20.94 -10.15
CA GLY A 296 -1.27 22.26 -10.44
C GLY A 296 -2.48 22.66 -9.60
N SER A 297 -2.81 21.91 -8.55
CA SER A 297 -4.07 22.06 -7.81
C SER A 297 -3.90 22.45 -6.36
N LYS A 298 -2.77 23.11 -6.04
CA LYS A 298 -2.44 23.54 -4.68
C LYS A 298 -2.55 22.36 -3.71
N LYS A 299 -3.33 22.49 -2.62
CA LYS A 299 -3.46 21.50 -1.55
C LYS A 299 -4.73 20.64 -1.72
N ALA A 300 -5.15 20.39 -2.96
CA ALA A 300 -6.39 19.67 -3.26
C ALA A 300 -6.41 18.22 -2.76
N ASP A 301 -5.25 17.57 -2.58
CA ASP A 301 -5.19 16.19 -2.08
C ASP A 301 -5.70 16.05 -0.64
N ARG A 302 -5.89 17.16 0.07
CA ARG A 302 -6.62 17.18 1.35
C ARG A 302 -8.08 16.74 1.22
N TYR A 303 -8.68 16.90 0.04
CA TYR A 303 -10.09 16.68 -0.21
C TYR A 303 -10.36 15.52 -1.18
N VAL A 304 -9.44 15.26 -2.10
CA VAL A 304 -9.59 14.19 -3.11
C VAL A 304 -9.61 12.83 -2.41
N GLN A 305 -10.60 12.02 -2.77
CA GLN A 305 -10.75 10.63 -2.34
C GLN A 305 -10.39 9.71 -3.50
N THR A 306 -9.70 8.61 -3.19
CA THR A 306 -9.24 7.63 -4.18
C THR A 306 -9.73 6.24 -3.78
N GLU A 307 -10.52 5.63 -4.67
CA GLU A 307 -11.04 4.28 -4.56
C GLU A 307 -10.38 3.43 -5.66
N ILE A 308 -9.87 2.25 -5.32
CA ILE A 308 -9.19 1.33 -6.24
C ILE A 308 -9.95 0.00 -6.23
N HIS A 309 -10.45 -0.41 -7.39
CA HIS A 309 -11.04 -1.73 -7.59
C HIS A 309 -10.12 -2.56 -8.47
N ASP A 310 -9.57 -3.63 -7.93
CA ASP A 310 -8.66 -4.53 -8.64
C ASP A 310 -9.31 -5.91 -8.81
N TYR A 311 -9.57 -6.31 -10.05
CA TYR A 311 -10.21 -7.58 -10.37
C TYR A 311 -9.24 -8.48 -11.14
N VAL A 312 -8.84 -9.57 -10.47
CA VAL A 312 -7.87 -10.56 -10.96
C VAL A 312 -8.62 -11.81 -11.40
N ASN A 313 -8.61 -12.09 -12.69
CA ASN A 313 -9.27 -13.26 -13.28
C ASN A 313 -8.23 -14.33 -13.64
N ILE A 314 -8.23 -15.43 -12.87
CA ILE A 314 -7.33 -16.59 -13.01
C ILE A 314 -8.03 -17.79 -13.69
N THR A 315 -9.28 -17.62 -14.13
CA THR A 315 -10.09 -18.68 -14.78
C THR A 315 -9.50 -19.15 -16.12
N LYS A 316 -8.76 -18.28 -16.80
CA LYS A 316 -8.18 -18.52 -18.13
C LYS A 316 -6.74 -19.03 -18.04
N GLU A 317 -6.26 -19.64 -19.12
CA GLU A 317 -4.84 -20.04 -19.25
C GLU A 317 -3.87 -18.87 -19.05
N VAL A 318 -4.25 -17.69 -19.57
CA VAL A 318 -3.54 -16.44 -19.35
C VAL A 318 -4.39 -15.58 -18.40
N PRO A 319 -3.97 -15.40 -17.14
CA PRO A 319 -4.67 -14.54 -16.21
C PRO A 319 -4.77 -13.09 -16.73
N GLU A 320 -5.88 -12.44 -16.42
CA GLU A 320 -6.19 -11.07 -16.83
C GLU A 320 -6.58 -10.27 -15.59
N VAL A 321 -6.05 -9.06 -15.48
CA VAL A 321 -6.33 -8.15 -14.37
C VAL A 321 -6.92 -6.86 -14.92
N THR A 322 -7.97 -6.38 -14.27
CA THR A 322 -8.55 -5.06 -14.52
C THR A 322 -8.50 -4.24 -13.24
N THR A 323 -7.70 -3.18 -13.25
CA THR A 323 -7.61 -2.20 -12.19
C THR A 323 -8.39 -0.95 -12.58
N GLU A 324 -9.41 -0.60 -11.81
CA GLU A 324 -10.15 0.65 -11.93
C GLU A 324 -9.77 1.59 -10.78
N VAL A 325 -9.43 2.84 -11.11
CA VAL A 325 -9.14 3.89 -10.14
C VAL A 325 -10.18 4.99 -10.26
N THR A 326 -10.96 5.19 -9.21
CA THR A 326 -11.93 6.28 -9.10
C THR A 326 -11.37 7.39 -8.23
N LEU A 327 -11.22 8.57 -8.81
CA LEU A 327 -10.91 9.81 -8.10
C LEU A 327 -12.19 10.62 -7.93
N ARG A 328 -12.47 11.03 -6.71
CA ARG A 328 -13.60 11.90 -6.38
C ARG A 328 -13.08 13.16 -5.74
N PHE A 329 -13.45 14.31 -6.29
CA PHE A 329 -13.15 15.60 -5.68
C PHE A 329 -14.42 16.20 -5.09
N PRO A 330 -14.75 15.89 -3.82
CA PRO A 330 -15.91 16.47 -3.15
C PRO A 330 -15.69 17.97 -2.92
N GLY A 331 -16.62 18.81 -3.37
CA GLY A 331 -16.70 20.22 -2.97
C GLY A 331 -16.65 21.24 -4.09
N PHE A 332 -16.31 22.47 -3.70
CA PHE A 332 -16.19 23.66 -4.54
C PHE A 332 -14.78 24.27 -4.36
N LEU A 333 -14.33 25.05 -5.35
CA LEU A 333 -13.03 25.72 -5.34
C LEU A 333 -12.89 26.59 -4.08
N ASN A 334 -11.73 26.54 -3.43
CA ASN A 334 -11.44 27.33 -2.24
C ASN A 334 -9.99 27.84 -2.27
N THR A 335 -9.56 28.57 -1.24
CA THR A 335 -8.20 29.14 -1.15
C THR A 335 -7.10 28.10 -1.34
N TYR A 336 -7.37 26.83 -1.02
CA TYR A 336 -6.41 25.72 -1.01
C TYR A 336 -6.56 24.76 -2.18
N SER A 337 -7.51 24.96 -3.10
CA SER A 337 -7.74 24.02 -4.20
C SER A 337 -8.27 24.69 -5.46
N ASP A 338 -7.67 24.32 -6.59
CA ASP A 338 -8.18 24.62 -7.94
C ASP A 338 -8.67 23.32 -8.61
N ASP A 339 -9.10 23.36 -9.88
CA ASP A 339 -9.36 22.14 -10.66
C ASP A 339 -8.18 21.17 -10.55
N TYR A 340 -8.49 19.88 -10.35
CA TYR A 340 -7.48 18.87 -10.11
C TYR A 340 -6.71 18.56 -11.40
N LYS A 341 -5.43 18.90 -11.42
CA LYS A 341 -4.45 18.64 -12.47
C LYS A 341 -3.43 17.69 -11.89
N GLY A 342 -3.39 16.47 -12.38
CA GLY A 342 -2.52 15.46 -11.82
C GLY A 342 -2.03 14.46 -12.84
N TYR A 343 -1.21 13.54 -12.34
CA TYR A 343 -0.71 12.41 -13.09
C TYR A 343 -0.82 11.17 -12.22
N LEU A 344 -1.53 10.16 -12.72
CA LEU A 344 -1.70 8.87 -12.04
C LEU A 344 -0.88 7.83 -12.78
N ARG A 345 -0.04 7.10 -12.04
CA ARG A 345 0.69 5.93 -12.55
C ARG A 345 0.20 4.68 -11.86
N VAL A 346 -0.14 3.67 -12.65
CA VAL A 346 -0.33 2.29 -12.20
C VAL A 346 0.94 1.52 -12.53
N TYR A 347 1.57 0.93 -11.51
CA TYR A 347 2.72 0.05 -11.67
C TYR A 347 2.28 -1.40 -11.52
N ILE A 348 2.71 -2.22 -12.47
CA ILE A 348 2.41 -3.65 -12.59
C ILE A 348 3.72 -4.40 -12.92
N PRO A 349 3.75 -5.75 -12.90
CA PRO A 349 4.95 -6.50 -13.24
C PRO A 349 5.53 -6.20 -14.64
N GLY A 350 6.86 -6.19 -14.77
CA GLY A 350 7.57 -5.85 -16.01
C GLY A 350 7.28 -6.81 -17.17
N ASN A 351 6.97 -8.06 -16.85
CA ASN A 351 6.57 -9.10 -17.80
C ASN A 351 5.05 -9.17 -18.06
N ALA A 352 4.24 -8.31 -17.42
CA ALA A 352 2.83 -8.15 -17.77
C ALA A 352 2.68 -7.52 -19.17
N THR A 353 1.56 -7.79 -19.83
CA THR A 353 1.24 -7.20 -21.14
C THR A 353 -0.01 -6.33 -21.02
N VAL A 354 0.15 -5.03 -21.21
CA VAL A 354 -0.96 -4.07 -21.22
C VAL A 354 -1.90 -4.38 -22.39
N LYS A 355 -3.20 -4.52 -22.09
CA LYS A 355 -4.27 -4.78 -23.08
C LYS A 355 -5.08 -3.52 -23.35
N ASN A 356 -5.43 -2.79 -22.28
CA ASN A 356 -6.20 -1.55 -22.35
C ASN A 356 -5.70 -0.56 -21.30
N SER A 357 -5.74 0.72 -21.64
CA SER A 357 -5.43 1.82 -20.75
C SER A 357 -6.21 3.06 -21.18
N PRO A 358 -6.37 4.08 -20.34
CA PRO A 358 -6.97 5.34 -20.77
C PRO A 358 -6.25 5.95 -21.97
N THR A 359 -6.98 6.73 -22.77
CA THR A 359 -6.42 7.47 -23.92
C THR A 359 -5.24 8.35 -23.49
N ASP A 360 -4.23 8.45 -24.35
CA ASP A 360 -2.99 9.21 -24.12
C ASP A 360 -2.16 8.76 -22.91
N SER A 361 -2.35 7.52 -22.44
CA SER A 361 -1.50 6.95 -21.39
C SER A 361 -0.07 6.74 -21.89
N MET A 362 0.90 7.10 -21.07
CA MET A 362 2.32 6.86 -21.30
C MET A 362 2.74 5.55 -20.63
N ILE A 363 3.21 4.59 -21.41
CA ILE A 363 3.67 3.29 -20.92
C ILE A 363 5.21 3.29 -20.89
N GLU A 364 5.78 3.10 -19.71
CA GLU A 364 7.23 2.99 -19.50
C GLU A 364 7.53 1.60 -18.95
N LYS A 365 8.41 0.85 -19.62
CA LYS A 365 8.75 -0.53 -19.26
C LYS A 365 10.19 -0.62 -18.75
N GLU A 366 10.34 -1.16 -17.57
CA GLU A 366 11.59 -1.55 -16.92
C GLU A 366 11.65 -3.09 -16.82
N ASP A 367 12.78 -3.64 -16.38
CA ASP A 367 12.97 -5.10 -16.29
C ASP A 367 12.02 -5.74 -15.28
N ASP A 368 11.81 -5.10 -14.13
CA ASP A 368 11.00 -5.59 -13.01
C ASP A 368 9.55 -5.08 -13.04
N ARG A 369 9.28 -3.95 -13.71
CA ARG A 369 7.97 -3.28 -13.68
C ARG A 369 7.60 -2.56 -14.97
N THR A 370 6.31 -2.39 -15.18
CA THR A 370 5.75 -1.50 -16.20
C THR A 370 4.93 -0.42 -15.49
N SER A 371 5.14 0.83 -15.84
CA SER A 371 4.29 1.95 -15.40
C SER A 371 3.35 2.40 -16.52
N ILE A 372 2.09 2.64 -16.18
CA ILE A 372 1.08 3.18 -17.09
C ILE A 372 0.59 4.49 -16.50
N GLY A 373 1.02 5.61 -17.10
CA GLY A 373 0.77 6.95 -16.60
C GLY A 373 -0.30 7.70 -17.38
N THR A 374 -1.28 8.26 -16.70
CA THR A 374 -2.40 9.01 -17.29
C THR A 374 -2.51 10.40 -16.66
N LYS A 375 -2.62 11.45 -17.49
CA LYS A 375 -2.91 12.80 -17.02
C LYS A 375 -4.36 12.91 -16.56
N ILE A 376 -4.58 13.64 -15.47
CA ILE A 376 -5.91 13.89 -14.90
C ILE A 376 -6.17 15.38 -14.96
N ILE A 377 -7.32 15.75 -15.52
CA ILE A 377 -7.90 17.09 -15.41
C ILE A 377 -9.34 16.89 -14.95
N MET A 378 -9.64 17.27 -13.71
CA MET A 378 -10.91 16.98 -13.06
C MET A 378 -11.40 18.23 -12.29
N PRO A 379 -12.52 18.85 -12.70
CA PRO A 379 -13.08 19.99 -11.98
C PRO A 379 -13.49 19.66 -10.54
N ALA A 380 -13.51 20.66 -9.67
CA ALA A 380 -14.08 20.50 -8.33
C ALA A 380 -15.54 20.03 -8.39
N GLY A 381 -15.92 19.10 -7.51
CA GLY A 381 -17.27 18.53 -7.45
C GLY A 381 -17.51 17.39 -8.44
N SER A 382 -16.51 16.99 -9.22
CA SER A 382 -16.62 15.89 -10.19
C SER A 382 -15.90 14.61 -9.72
N LYS A 383 -16.05 13.55 -10.52
CA LYS A 383 -15.31 12.30 -10.37
C LYS A 383 -14.72 11.88 -11.72
N THR A 384 -13.58 11.21 -11.67
CA THR A 384 -12.92 10.59 -12.83
C THR A 384 -12.71 9.11 -12.54
N VAL A 385 -12.98 8.27 -13.52
CA VAL A 385 -12.77 6.81 -13.45
C VAL A 385 -11.80 6.41 -14.54
N LEU A 386 -10.70 5.74 -14.17
CA LEU A 386 -9.66 5.27 -15.08
C LEU A 386 -9.57 3.75 -14.98
N SER A 387 -9.57 3.05 -16.12
CA SER A 387 -9.52 1.59 -16.17
C SER A 387 -8.30 1.11 -16.94
N TYR A 388 -7.57 0.17 -16.34
CA TYR A 388 -6.35 -0.43 -16.85
C TYR A 388 -6.53 -1.94 -16.89
N THR A 389 -6.35 -2.56 -18.06
CA THR A 389 -6.43 -4.01 -18.24
C THR A 389 -5.11 -4.55 -18.75
N TYR A 390 -4.61 -5.61 -18.12
CA TYR A 390 -3.35 -6.25 -18.50
C TYR A 390 -3.43 -7.77 -18.28
N SER A 391 -2.64 -8.51 -19.04
CA SER A 391 -2.50 -9.95 -18.84
C SER A 391 -1.23 -10.27 -18.07
N LEU A 392 -1.34 -11.18 -17.10
CA LEU A 392 -0.22 -11.68 -16.31
C LEU A 392 0.28 -13.02 -16.87
N PRO A 393 1.60 -13.25 -16.91
CA PRO A 393 2.17 -14.57 -17.11
C PRO A 393 1.61 -15.61 -16.12
N ARG A 394 1.34 -16.83 -16.59
CA ARG A 394 0.83 -17.92 -15.73
C ARG A 394 1.78 -18.28 -14.59
N THR A 395 3.06 -17.90 -14.67
CA THR A 395 4.06 -18.09 -13.60
C THR A 395 3.71 -17.39 -12.29
N TYR A 396 2.81 -16.40 -12.30
CA TYR A 396 2.28 -15.79 -11.06
C TYR A 396 1.24 -16.65 -10.35
N VAL A 397 0.80 -17.75 -10.97
CA VAL A 397 -0.11 -18.74 -10.40
C VAL A 397 0.60 -20.09 -10.43
N THR A 398 1.38 -20.37 -9.39
CA THR A 398 2.26 -21.55 -9.31
C THR A 398 1.78 -22.48 -8.21
N GLU A 399 1.70 -23.80 -8.48
CA GLU A 399 1.29 -24.82 -7.50
C GLU A 399 -0.07 -24.53 -6.82
N GLY A 400 -0.99 -23.92 -7.56
CA GLY A 400 -2.29 -23.51 -7.02
C GLY A 400 -2.23 -22.32 -6.08
N GLN A 401 -1.12 -21.58 -6.02
CA GLN A 401 -0.99 -20.38 -5.20
C GLN A 401 -0.94 -19.12 -6.08
N TYR A 402 -1.61 -18.06 -5.65
CA TYR A 402 -1.49 -16.71 -6.20
C TYR A 402 -1.07 -15.74 -5.08
N LYS A 403 -0.10 -14.88 -5.39
CA LYS A 403 0.44 -13.88 -4.45
C LYS A 403 0.38 -12.50 -5.08
N LEU A 404 -0.17 -11.55 -4.33
CA LEU A 404 -0.30 -10.14 -4.75
C LEU A 404 0.31 -9.23 -3.69
N ARG A 405 1.27 -8.38 -4.08
CA ARG A 405 1.75 -7.29 -3.24
C ARG A 405 1.09 -5.98 -3.63
N VAL A 406 0.36 -5.36 -2.71
CA VAL A 406 -0.12 -3.98 -2.88
C VAL A 406 0.84 -3.03 -2.20
N ILE A 407 1.45 -2.13 -2.99
CA ILE A 407 2.42 -1.15 -2.49
C ILE A 407 1.72 0.17 -2.26
N LYS A 408 1.77 0.66 -1.02
CA LYS A 408 1.19 1.94 -0.63
C LYS A 408 2.06 3.10 -1.10
N GLN A 409 1.42 4.13 -1.64
CA GLN A 409 2.04 5.45 -1.82
C GLN A 409 2.18 6.19 -0.46
N SER A 410 3.35 6.77 -0.20
CA SER A 410 3.57 7.64 0.96
C SER A 410 2.57 8.81 0.98
N GLY A 411 2.08 9.20 2.16
CA GLY A 411 1.21 10.38 2.30
C GLY A 411 -0.26 10.22 1.86
N THR A 412 -0.68 9.02 1.44
CA THR A 412 -2.07 8.73 1.03
C THR A 412 -2.78 7.75 1.96
N GLU A 413 -4.11 7.79 1.94
CA GLU A 413 -5.00 6.75 2.46
C GLU A 413 -6.04 6.43 1.38
N MET A 414 -5.88 5.31 0.69
CA MET A 414 -6.77 4.89 -0.40
C MET A 414 -7.65 3.74 0.05
N ASP A 415 -8.88 3.69 -0.48
CA ASP A 415 -9.80 2.57 -0.27
C ASP A 415 -9.60 1.54 -1.38
N TYR A 416 -9.47 0.26 -1.00
CA TYR A 416 -9.24 -0.85 -1.94
C TYR A 416 -10.41 -1.84 -1.91
N SER A 417 -10.75 -2.35 -3.09
CA SER A 417 -11.61 -3.51 -3.30
C SER A 417 -10.89 -4.48 -4.25
N ILE A 418 -10.37 -5.57 -3.73
CA ILE A 418 -9.62 -6.57 -4.51
C ILE A 418 -10.48 -7.81 -4.62
N THR A 419 -10.73 -8.27 -5.84
CA THR A 419 -11.47 -9.50 -6.14
C THR A 419 -10.58 -10.42 -6.96
N VAL A 420 -10.37 -11.64 -6.47
CA VAL A 420 -9.69 -12.70 -7.21
C VAL A 420 -10.71 -13.77 -7.55
N GLU A 421 -10.85 -14.07 -8.84
CA GLU A 421 -11.69 -15.15 -9.35
C GLU A 421 -10.83 -16.29 -9.90
N THR A 422 -11.11 -17.50 -9.42
CA THR A 422 -10.39 -18.72 -9.74
C THR A 422 -11.26 -19.65 -10.61
N PRO A 423 -10.68 -20.65 -11.30
CA PRO A 423 -11.46 -21.54 -12.18
C PRO A 423 -12.68 -22.18 -11.48
N GLU A 424 -13.73 -22.49 -12.24
CA GLU A 424 -14.84 -23.31 -11.72
C GLU A 424 -14.34 -24.68 -11.25
N GLY A 425 -15.03 -25.28 -10.28
CA GLY A 425 -14.60 -26.53 -9.63
C GLY A 425 -13.39 -26.37 -8.70
N THR A 426 -13.05 -25.13 -8.34
CA THR A 426 -12.02 -24.84 -7.34
C THR A 426 -12.59 -24.03 -6.17
N PHE A 427 -11.92 -24.13 -5.03
CA PHE A 427 -12.21 -23.38 -3.82
C PHE A 427 -11.04 -22.47 -3.50
N ALA A 428 -11.32 -21.19 -3.26
CA ALA A 428 -10.38 -20.17 -2.86
C ALA A 428 -10.24 -20.15 -1.33
N ASP A 429 -9.01 -20.31 -0.83
CA ASP A 429 -8.68 -20.31 0.60
C ASP A 429 -7.62 -19.24 0.91
N SER A 430 -7.88 -18.40 1.92
CA SER A 430 -6.99 -17.32 2.32
C SER A 430 -7.35 -16.76 3.68
N GLU A 431 -6.33 -16.32 4.43
CA GLU A 431 -6.51 -15.53 5.66
C GLU A 431 -6.72 -14.02 5.37
N ASP A 432 -6.34 -13.54 4.18
CA ASP A 432 -6.38 -12.13 3.80
C ASP A 432 -7.69 -11.69 3.13
N PHE A 433 -8.43 -12.66 2.58
CA PHE A 433 -9.65 -12.44 1.83
C PHE A 433 -10.87 -13.06 2.52
N SER A 434 -12.03 -12.47 2.28
CA SER A 434 -13.31 -13.14 2.48
C SER A 434 -13.57 -14.06 1.29
N THR A 435 -13.48 -15.36 1.48
CA THR A 435 -13.62 -16.35 0.41
C THR A 435 -15.02 -16.94 0.34
N ARG A 436 -15.48 -17.23 -0.88
CA ARG A 436 -16.75 -17.89 -1.21
C ARG A 436 -16.52 -18.70 -2.47
N GLU A 437 -16.54 -20.02 -2.36
CA GLU A 437 -16.33 -20.94 -3.50
C GLU A 437 -15.04 -20.57 -4.25
N ASN A 438 -15.11 -20.31 -5.55
CA ASN A 438 -13.99 -19.95 -6.41
C ASN A 438 -13.64 -18.44 -6.39
N ARG A 439 -14.16 -17.66 -5.44
CA ARG A 439 -13.96 -16.20 -5.34
C ARG A 439 -13.39 -15.77 -3.99
N ALA A 440 -12.50 -14.79 -4.03
CA ALA A 440 -11.89 -14.17 -2.86
C ALA A 440 -12.00 -12.64 -2.94
N VAL A 441 -12.52 -12.01 -1.89
CA VAL A 441 -12.80 -10.55 -1.87
C VAL A 441 -12.19 -9.89 -0.65
N PHE A 442 -11.45 -8.80 -0.87
CA PHE A 442 -10.96 -7.91 0.18
C PHE A 442 -11.55 -6.52 -0.05
N THR A 443 -12.03 -5.88 1.01
CA THR A 443 -12.45 -4.48 0.98
C THR A 443 -11.95 -3.76 2.22
N GLY A 444 -11.25 -2.64 2.03
CA GLY A 444 -10.79 -1.80 3.13
C GLY A 444 -9.60 -0.93 2.76
N LYS A 445 -9.08 -0.22 3.75
CA LYS A 445 -7.87 0.59 3.61
C LYS A 445 -6.62 -0.27 3.76
N ILE A 446 -5.58 0.09 3.03
CA ILE A 446 -4.24 -0.51 3.11
C ILE A 446 -3.28 0.57 3.63
N PRO A 447 -3.09 0.69 4.96
CA PRO A 447 -2.32 1.78 5.57
C PRO A 447 -0.81 1.57 5.49
N SER A 448 -0.33 0.39 5.10
CA SER A 448 1.06 0.02 4.83
C SER A 448 1.09 -0.94 3.65
N ASP A 449 2.26 -1.22 3.06
CA ASP A 449 2.36 -2.30 2.06
C ASP A 449 1.74 -3.59 2.61
N LYS A 450 0.98 -4.29 1.76
CA LYS A 450 0.28 -5.52 2.14
C LYS A 450 0.54 -6.60 1.10
N ASP A 451 0.99 -7.75 1.59
CA ASP A 451 1.07 -8.98 0.81
C ASP A 451 -0.24 -9.76 1.04
N PHE A 452 -0.82 -10.25 -0.05
CA PHE A 452 -2.00 -11.10 -0.07
C PHE A 452 -1.60 -12.48 -0.59
N GLU A 453 -2.04 -13.53 0.08
CA GLU A 453 -1.84 -14.90 -0.39
C GLU A 453 -3.17 -15.62 -0.57
N LEU A 454 -3.34 -16.27 -1.71
CA LEU A 454 -4.51 -17.07 -2.05
C LEU A 454 -4.08 -18.49 -2.43
N GLN A 455 -4.67 -19.48 -1.79
CA GLN A 455 -4.56 -20.88 -2.18
C GLN A 455 -5.81 -21.28 -2.99
N ILE A 456 -5.57 -21.93 -4.12
CA ILE A 456 -6.58 -22.50 -5.00
C ILE A 456 -6.58 -24.00 -4.74
N LEU A 457 -7.67 -24.50 -4.18
CA LEU A 457 -7.89 -25.90 -3.82
C LEU A 457 -8.94 -26.51 -4.75
N PRO A 458 -8.98 -27.84 -4.93
CA PRO A 458 -10.11 -28.49 -5.58
C PRO A 458 -11.39 -28.27 -4.77
N ASP A 459 -12.51 -28.00 -5.47
CA ASP A 459 -13.82 -28.01 -4.82
C ASP A 459 -14.18 -29.44 -4.38
N LYS A 460 -14.79 -29.55 -3.21
CA LYS A 460 -15.25 -30.81 -2.61
C LYS A 460 -16.75 -30.78 -2.31
N THR A 461 -17.44 -29.73 -2.71
CA THR A 461 -18.86 -29.55 -2.48
C THR A 461 -19.62 -30.45 -3.45
N PRO A 462 -20.50 -31.35 -2.97
CA PRO A 462 -21.33 -32.14 -3.85
C PRO A 462 -22.34 -31.28 -4.62
N PRO A 463 -22.59 -31.55 -5.92
CA PRO A 463 -23.66 -30.88 -6.64
C PRO A 463 -25.02 -31.24 -6.05
N TYR A 464 -25.99 -30.34 -6.20
CA TYR A 464 -27.37 -30.60 -5.84
C TYR A 464 -28.36 -29.91 -6.79
N PRO A 465 -29.56 -30.48 -6.98
CA PRO A 465 -30.61 -29.85 -7.76
C PRO A 465 -31.19 -28.66 -6.98
N ILE A 466 -31.24 -27.49 -7.61
CA ILE A 466 -31.89 -26.27 -7.12
C ILE A 466 -33.39 -26.33 -7.41
N GLU A 467 -33.75 -26.71 -8.63
CA GLU A 467 -35.11 -26.68 -9.14
C GLU A 467 -35.33 -27.80 -10.16
N GLN A 468 -36.57 -28.28 -10.26
CA GLN A 468 -36.99 -29.23 -11.27
C GLN A 468 -38.43 -28.95 -11.68
N GLU A 469 -38.68 -28.95 -12.99
CA GLU A 469 -39.99 -28.63 -13.55
C GLU A 469 -40.28 -29.45 -14.81
N PHE A 470 -41.57 -29.58 -15.12
CA PHE A 470 -41.99 -30.05 -16.44
C PHE A 470 -41.90 -28.90 -17.44
N GLU A 471 -41.10 -29.09 -18.49
CA GLU A 471 -41.12 -28.22 -19.67
C GLU A 471 -42.36 -28.52 -20.52
N ASP A 472 -42.63 -29.81 -20.73
CA ASP A 472 -43.77 -30.37 -21.46
C ASP A 472 -44.20 -31.71 -20.84
N LEU A 473 -45.28 -32.34 -21.32
CA LEU A 473 -45.83 -33.58 -20.76
C LEU A 473 -44.78 -34.70 -20.53
N ASN A 474 -43.83 -34.84 -21.46
CA ASN A 474 -42.79 -35.87 -21.44
C ASN A 474 -41.39 -35.29 -21.19
N THR A 475 -41.27 -34.03 -20.76
CA THR A 475 -39.97 -33.36 -20.70
C THR A 475 -39.79 -32.70 -19.34
N ILE A 476 -38.70 -33.05 -18.66
CA ILE A 476 -38.36 -32.50 -17.34
C ILE A 476 -37.03 -31.77 -17.42
N LYS A 477 -36.95 -30.58 -16.85
CA LYS A 477 -35.68 -29.89 -16.60
C LYS A 477 -35.28 -30.00 -15.15
N ILE A 478 -33.99 -30.21 -14.92
CA ILE A 478 -33.34 -30.16 -13.61
C ILE A 478 -32.27 -29.06 -13.69
N TYR A 479 -32.39 -28.09 -12.78
CA TYR A 479 -31.43 -26.99 -12.62
C TYR A 479 -30.50 -27.34 -11.45
N TRP A 480 -29.19 -27.26 -11.67
CA TRP A 480 -28.15 -27.67 -10.73
C TRP A 480 -27.49 -26.49 -10.03
N SER A 481 -26.89 -26.76 -8.87
CA SER A 481 -26.14 -25.80 -8.06
C SER A 481 -24.90 -25.24 -8.75
N GLU A 482 -24.37 -25.96 -9.73
CA GLU A 482 -23.08 -25.71 -10.36
C GLU A 482 -22.99 -26.38 -11.73
N SER A 483 -21.89 -26.11 -12.44
CA SER A 483 -21.58 -26.71 -13.74
C SER A 483 -21.37 -28.22 -13.60
N MET A 484 -22.12 -29.00 -14.38
CA MET A 484 -22.14 -30.46 -14.29
C MET A 484 -21.16 -31.14 -15.25
N ASP A 485 -20.74 -32.37 -14.91
CA ASP A 485 -20.05 -33.23 -15.86
C ASP A 485 -21.05 -33.78 -16.88
N ASN A 486 -20.91 -33.33 -18.13
CA ASN A 486 -21.78 -33.70 -19.23
C ASN A 486 -21.94 -35.22 -19.38
N THR A 487 -20.86 -35.98 -19.17
CA THR A 487 -20.89 -37.44 -19.34
C THR A 487 -21.82 -38.08 -18.31
N SER A 488 -21.71 -37.69 -17.05
CA SER A 488 -22.53 -38.20 -15.97
C SER A 488 -24.00 -37.76 -16.07
N THR A 489 -24.28 -36.50 -16.45
CA THR A 489 -25.65 -35.98 -16.50
C THR A 489 -26.40 -36.32 -17.78
N SER A 490 -25.70 -36.71 -18.85
CA SER A 490 -26.34 -37.11 -20.11
C SER A 490 -26.54 -38.64 -20.22
N ASP A 491 -26.23 -39.41 -19.17
CA ASP A 491 -26.54 -40.84 -19.12
C ASP A 491 -27.96 -41.09 -18.59
N ALA A 492 -28.87 -41.49 -19.48
CA ALA A 492 -30.26 -41.81 -19.11
C ALA A 492 -30.38 -42.89 -18.01
N LEU A 493 -29.39 -43.78 -17.86
CA LEU A 493 -29.38 -44.83 -16.82
C LEU A 493 -29.16 -44.27 -15.41
N HIS A 494 -28.68 -43.03 -15.31
CA HIS A 494 -28.50 -42.34 -14.04
C HIS A 494 -29.79 -41.77 -13.45
N TYR A 495 -30.90 -41.88 -14.17
CA TYR A 495 -32.19 -41.35 -13.77
C TYR A 495 -33.22 -42.47 -13.69
N VAL A 496 -33.78 -42.71 -12.50
CA VAL A 496 -34.90 -43.64 -12.33
C VAL A 496 -36.12 -42.85 -11.88
N ILE A 497 -37.16 -42.84 -12.70
CA ILE A 497 -38.43 -42.19 -12.38
C ILE A 497 -39.37 -43.21 -11.75
N ARG A 498 -40.00 -42.81 -10.66
CA ARG A 498 -41.08 -43.56 -10.02
C ARG A 498 -42.27 -42.64 -9.89
N ASP A 499 -43.38 -43.06 -10.47
CA ASP A 499 -44.68 -42.50 -10.11
C ASP A 499 -44.93 -42.74 -8.62
N THR A 500 -45.46 -41.74 -7.92
CA THR A 500 -45.83 -41.88 -6.51
C THR A 500 -47.32 -42.02 -6.28
N ASP A 501 -48.15 -41.94 -7.33
CA ASP A 501 -49.53 -42.42 -7.42
C ASP A 501 -50.30 -42.31 -6.09
N GLU A 502 -50.50 -41.09 -5.58
CA GLU A 502 -51.34 -40.89 -4.38
C GLU A 502 -52.85 -41.07 -4.70
N LYS A 503 -53.27 -41.17 -5.99
CA LYS A 503 -54.69 -41.09 -6.40
C LYS A 503 -55.16 -41.97 -7.57
N SER A 504 -54.32 -42.71 -8.29
CA SER A 504 -54.74 -43.59 -9.42
C SER A 504 -54.32 -45.05 -9.23
N GLU A 505 -55.10 -46.01 -9.75
CA GLU A 505 -54.69 -47.43 -9.82
C GLU A 505 -53.85 -47.74 -11.08
N THR A 506 -53.72 -46.79 -12.01
CA THR A 506 -52.94 -46.93 -13.25
C THR A 506 -51.51 -46.49 -13.02
N HIS A 507 -50.59 -47.44 -12.87
CA HIS A 507 -49.16 -47.14 -12.78
C HIS A 507 -48.63 -46.71 -14.15
N ASP A 508 -48.07 -45.51 -14.25
CA ASP A 508 -47.36 -45.07 -15.44
C ASP A 508 -45.92 -45.61 -15.41
N ASP A 509 -45.54 -46.41 -16.41
CA ASP A 509 -44.16 -46.89 -16.62
C ASP A 509 -43.28 -45.76 -17.20
N ALA A 510 -43.22 -44.62 -16.50
CA ALA A 510 -42.44 -43.47 -16.92
C ALA A 510 -40.94 -43.84 -17.00
N LYS A 511 -40.37 -43.74 -18.21
CA LYS A 511 -38.96 -44.08 -18.46
C LYS A 511 -38.24 -42.93 -19.13
N VAL A 512 -37.02 -42.66 -18.65
CA VAL A 512 -36.09 -41.73 -19.29
C VAL A 512 -35.58 -42.39 -20.57
N VAL A 513 -35.98 -41.83 -21.70
CA VAL A 513 -35.55 -42.29 -23.04
C VAL A 513 -34.21 -41.67 -23.39
N TYR A 514 -34.02 -40.43 -22.98
CA TYR A 514 -32.87 -39.63 -23.32
C TYR A 514 -32.63 -38.55 -22.27
N ALA A 515 -31.37 -38.27 -21.98
CA ALA A 515 -30.94 -37.23 -21.07
C ALA A 515 -29.86 -36.41 -21.78
N GLU A 516 -29.91 -35.09 -21.63
CA GLU A 516 -28.88 -34.20 -22.17
C GLU A 516 -28.64 -32.99 -21.30
N MET A 517 -27.39 -32.57 -21.21
CA MET A 517 -27.02 -31.28 -20.64
C MET A 517 -27.22 -30.19 -21.69
N VAL A 518 -28.27 -29.38 -21.54
CA VAL A 518 -28.62 -28.30 -22.48
C VAL A 518 -27.88 -27.00 -22.17
N GLU A 519 -27.56 -26.79 -20.89
CA GLU A 519 -26.70 -25.71 -20.39
C GLU A 519 -25.79 -26.31 -19.30
N PRO A 520 -24.64 -25.70 -18.95
CA PRO A 520 -23.74 -26.26 -17.93
C PRO A 520 -24.42 -26.60 -16.59
N THR A 521 -25.48 -25.88 -16.25
CA THR A 521 -26.26 -26.05 -15.01
C THR A 521 -27.65 -26.61 -15.24
N VAL A 522 -27.99 -27.07 -16.46
CA VAL A 522 -29.35 -27.56 -16.78
C VAL A 522 -29.31 -28.88 -17.53
N THR A 523 -29.94 -29.89 -16.96
CA THR A 523 -30.20 -31.18 -17.62
C THR A 523 -31.65 -31.27 -18.05
N ARG A 524 -31.87 -31.69 -19.30
CA ARG A 524 -33.18 -32.04 -19.83
C ARG A 524 -33.33 -33.55 -19.92
N LEU A 525 -34.43 -34.07 -19.39
CA LEU A 525 -34.83 -35.47 -19.48
C LEU A 525 -36.03 -35.58 -20.41
N GLU A 526 -35.91 -36.41 -21.44
CA GLU A 526 -37.01 -36.81 -22.32
C GLU A 526 -37.55 -38.17 -21.88
N LEU A 527 -38.85 -38.22 -21.67
CA LEU A 527 -39.56 -39.33 -21.05
C LEU A 527 -40.48 -40.02 -22.05
N SER A 528 -40.87 -41.25 -21.71
CA SER A 528 -41.96 -41.97 -22.36
C SER A 528 -42.88 -42.56 -21.31
N GLY A 529 -44.15 -42.75 -21.68
CA GLY A 529 -45.14 -43.40 -20.83
C GLY A 529 -45.82 -42.48 -19.82
N MET A 530 -45.57 -41.16 -19.83
CA MET A 530 -46.25 -40.20 -18.95
C MET A 530 -47.69 -39.96 -19.40
N THR A 531 -48.63 -39.94 -18.46
CA THR A 531 -49.99 -39.44 -18.70
C THR A 531 -50.21 -38.04 -18.13
N ALA A 532 -51.20 -37.34 -18.67
CA ALA A 532 -51.53 -35.98 -18.28
C ALA A 532 -52.44 -35.98 -17.04
N GLN A 533 -51.85 -35.79 -15.87
CA GLN A 533 -52.50 -35.84 -14.55
C GLN A 533 -52.12 -34.63 -13.69
N SER A 534 -53.12 -33.82 -13.30
CA SER A 534 -52.86 -32.56 -12.62
C SER A 534 -52.39 -32.79 -11.19
N LEU A 535 -51.28 -32.14 -10.81
CA LEU A 535 -50.62 -32.27 -9.51
C LEU A 535 -50.03 -33.65 -9.25
N GLU A 536 -49.82 -34.45 -10.30
CA GLU A 536 -49.17 -35.75 -10.18
C GLU A 536 -47.70 -35.60 -9.77
N ARG A 537 -47.22 -36.53 -8.93
CA ARG A 537 -45.91 -36.44 -8.29
C ARG A 537 -45.02 -37.58 -8.76
N TYR A 538 -43.87 -37.23 -9.29
CA TYR A 538 -42.86 -38.18 -9.71
C TYR A 538 -41.63 -38.04 -8.83
N LYS A 539 -41.14 -39.16 -8.31
CA LYS A 539 -39.83 -39.25 -7.67
C LYS A 539 -38.78 -39.55 -8.72
N ILE A 540 -37.72 -38.77 -8.75
CA ILE A 540 -36.55 -39.01 -9.60
C ILE A 540 -35.39 -39.41 -8.69
N GLU A 541 -34.91 -40.63 -8.84
CA GLU A 541 -33.71 -41.14 -8.18
C GLU A 541 -32.51 -40.88 -9.11
N LEU A 542 -31.61 -40.00 -8.66
CA LEU A 542 -30.42 -39.52 -9.34
C LEU A 542 -29.21 -40.35 -8.89
N LYS A 543 -28.51 -41.02 -9.81
CA LYS A 543 -27.39 -41.92 -9.54
C LYS A 543 -26.12 -41.46 -10.22
N ASN A 544 -24.99 -41.53 -9.53
CA ASN A 544 -23.67 -41.29 -10.13
C ASN A 544 -23.54 -39.96 -10.91
N ILE A 545 -24.38 -38.98 -10.58
CA ILE A 545 -24.31 -37.64 -11.13
C ILE A 545 -23.10 -36.94 -10.53
N ARG A 546 -22.31 -36.27 -11.36
CA ARG A 546 -21.09 -35.55 -10.96
C ARG A 546 -21.11 -34.11 -11.45
N ASP A 547 -20.45 -33.23 -10.68
CA ASP A 547 -20.10 -31.90 -11.16
C ASP A 547 -18.90 -31.95 -12.12
N GLY A 548 -18.53 -30.80 -12.70
CA GLY A 548 -17.34 -30.67 -13.53
C GLY A 548 -16.01 -30.91 -12.80
N ALA A 549 -16.00 -30.88 -11.46
CA ALA A 549 -14.84 -31.19 -10.62
C ALA A 549 -14.73 -32.70 -10.27
N GLY A 550 -15.73 -33.50 -10.61
CA GLY A 550 -15.83 -34.93 -10.34
C GLY A 550 -16.47 -35.30 -9.00
N ASN A 551 -16.97 -34.34 -8.21
CA ASN A 551 -17.68 -34.62 -6.96
C ASN A 551 -19.02 -35.27 -7.27
N GLU A 552 -19.32 -36.36 -6.57
CA GLU A 552 -20.59 -37.06 -6.72
C GLU A 552 -21.70 -36.34 -5.98
N ILE A 553 -22.90 -36.33 -6.57
CA ILE A 553 -24.13 -35.93 -5.89
C ILE A 553 -24.28 -36.67 -4.56
N LEU A 554 -24.60 -35.97 -3.48
CA LEU A 554 -24.86 -36.59 -2.18
C LEU A 554 -26.29 -36.31 -1.66
N PRO A 555 -26.96 -37.33 -1.06
CA PRO A 555 -26.57 -38.75 -1.07
C PRO A 555 -26.57 -39.34 -2.50
N ASN A 556 -25.85 -40.43 -2.75
CA ASN A 556 -25.88 -41.17 -4.01
C ASN A 556 -26.49 -42.58 -3.75
N PRO A 557 -27.71 -42.88 -4.22
CA PRO A 557 -28.57 -42.03 -5.02
C PRO A 557 -29.24 -40.88 -4.23
N LYS A 558 -29.57 -39.79 -4.94
CA LYS A 558 -30.38 -38.68 -4.42
C LYS A 558 -31.80 -38.76 -4.96
N GLU A 559 -32.80 -38.66 -4.10
CA GLU A 559 -34.19 -38.61 -4.52
C GLU A 559 -34.68 -37.16 -4.54
N ILE A 560 -35.30 -36.74 -5.65
CA ILE A 560 -36.05 -35.49 -5.77
C ILE A 560 -37.49 -35.75 -6.18
N THR A 561 -38.36 -34.77 -5.99
CA THR A 561 -39.77 -34.85 -6.41
C THR A 561 -40.10 -33.72 -7.36
N VAL A 562 -40.69 -34.06 -8.50
CA VAL A 562 -41.20 -33.12 -9.49
C VAL A 562 -42.71 -33.27 -9.58
N VAL A 563 -43.42 -32.16 -9.76
CA VAL A 563 -44.88 -32.13 -9.77
C VAL A 563 -45.36 -31.67 -11.14
N GLN A 564 -46.21 -32.48 -11.78
CA GLN A 564 -46.83 -32.11 -13.03
C GLN A 564 -47.88 -31.04 -12.78
N ARG A 565 -47.61 -29.82 -13.26
CA ARG A 565 -48.53 -28.68 -13.14
C ARG A 565 -48.90 -28.22 -14.53
N PHE A 566 -50.17 -28.33 -14.89
CA PHE A 566 -50.68 -27.65 -16.08
C PHE A 566 -50.72 -26.15 -15.78
N LYS A 567 -50.07 -25.35 -16.64
CA LYS A 567 -50.29 -23.90 -16.63
C LYS A 567 -51.77 -23.65 -16.86
N THR A 568 -52.52 -23.35 -15.80
CA THR A 568 -53.86 -22.79 -15.94
C THR A 568 -53.68 -21.52 -16.77
N LYS A 569 -54.31 -21.47 -17.96
CA LYS A 569 -54.55 -20.19 -18.63
C LYS A 569 -55.42 -19.37 -17.69
N GLU A 570 -54.81 -18.59 -16.80
CA GLU A 570 -55.54 -17.54 -16.11
C GLU A 570 -55.95 -16.50 -17.14
N LYS A 571 -57.27 -16.42 -17.29
CA LYS A 571 -58.08 -15.42 -17.98
C LYS A 571 -57.35 -14.12 -18.31
N SER A 572 -56.99 -13.98 -19.58
CA SER A 572 -56.94 -12.70 -20.27
C SER A 572 -58.36 -12.30 -20.72
N GLU A 573 -59.31 -12.27 -19.80
CA GLU A 573 -60.67 -11.77 -20.03
C GLU A 573 -61.18 -11.11 -18.76
N GLU A 574 -60.76 -9.87 -18.54
CA GLU A 574 -61.63 -8.78 -18.11
C GLU A 574 -61.04 -7.47 -18.67
N GLN A 575 -61.71 -6.99 -19.73
CA GLN A 575 -61.65 -5.62 -20.24
C GLN A 575 -62.37 -4.68 -19.28
#